data_AF-A0A939VHL3-F1
#
_entry.id   AF-A0A939VHL3-F1
#
_cell.length_a   1.000
_cell.length_b   1.000
_cell.length_c   1.000
_cell.angle_alpha   90.00
_cell.angle_beta   90.00
_cell.angle_gamma   90.00
#
_symmetry.space_group_name_H-M   'P 1'
#
loop_
_entity.id
_entity.type
_entity.pdbx_description
1 polymer ?
#
loop_
_entity_poly.entity_id
_entity_poly.type
_entity_poly.pdbx_seq_one_letter_code
_entity_poly.pdbx_strand_id
1 'polypeptide(L)'
;MKKFILIAALMMMSVAMFAQSGKSIYQKYSDREKVSAVYISPAMFRIIGSIPDLEVEEESVNLTPIIKSLKGMYIIDSENPDIREELIKEVEKFVDSSEYELLMEAKEDGETVRIFTFGNEQTVKGFVMIAVEPTELTFICIDGEMNRNDLDNTFAQMMK
;
A
#
# COMPACT_ATOMS: atom_id res chain seq x y z
N MET A 1 -13.53 -39.74 15.51
CA MET A 1 -14.05 -38.40 15.91
C MET A 1 -12.93 -37.39 16.18
N LYS A 2 -11.95 -37.66 17.06
CA LYS A 2 -10.85 -36.72 17.35
C LYS A 2 -10.00 -36.30 16.13
N LYS A 3 -9.77 -37.19 15.16
CA LYS A 3 -9.01 -36.90 13.93
C LYS A 3 -9.75 -35.97 12.94
N PHE A 4 -11.08 -36.07 12.85
CA PHE A 4 -11.89 -35.19 12.00
C PHE A 4 -12.00 -33.77 12.58
N ILE A 5 -12.06 -33.65 13.91
CA ILE A 5 -12.04 -32.35 14.60
C ILE A 5 -10.68 -31.65 14.39
N LEU A 6 -9.58 -32.40 14.41
CA LEU A 6 -8.24 -31.86 14.15
C LEU A 6 -8.09 -31.35 12.69
N ILE A 7 -8.62 -32.10 11.71
CA ILE A 7 -8.60 -31.72 10.29
C ILE A 7 -9.51 -30.51 10.04
N ALA A 8 -10.69 -30.45 10.66
CA ALA A 8 -11.58 -29.29 10.58
C ALA A 8 -10.97 -28.02 11.24
N ALA A 9 -10.24 -28.18 12.35
CA ALA A 9 -9.52 -27.09 13.00
C ALA A 9 -8.33 -26.58 12.14
N LEU A 10 -7.62 -27.49 11.46
CA LEU A 10 -6.57 -27.14 10.49
C LEU A 10 -7.12 -26.42 9.26
N MET A 11 -8.29 -26.84 8.75
CA MET A 11 -8.97 -26.15 7.64
C MET A 11 -9.50 -24.77 8.05
N MET A 12 -9.97 -24.59 9.30
CA MET A 12 -10.36 -23.27 9.80
C MET A 12 -9.19 -22.30 9.99
N MET A 13 -7.97 -22.80 10.29
CA MET A 13 -6.77 -21.96 10.34
C MET A 13 -6.33 -21.46 8.94
N SER A 14 -6.65 -22.19 7.87
CA SER A 14 -6.34 -21.77 6.49
C SER A 14 -7.21 -20.61 5.97
N VAL A 15 -8.30 -20.26 6.67
CA VAL A 15 -9.21 -19.17 6.26
C VAL A 15 -8.76 -17.80 6.80
N ALA A 16 -7.77 -17.75 7.70
CA ALA A 16 -7.19 -16.50 8.19
C ALA A 16 -6.03 -15.96 7.32
N MET A 17 -5.63 -16.69 6.27
CA MET A 17 -4.45 -16.35 5.46
C MET A 17 -4.74 -15.38 4.31
N PHE A 18 -6.00 -14.97 4.09
CA PHE A 18 -6.41 -14.16 2.93
C PHE A 18 -6.69 -12.68 3.26
N ALA A 19 -6.12 -12.15 4.34
CA ALA A 19 -6.17 -10.73 4.65
C ALA A 19 -4.80 -10.17 5.03
N GLN A 20 -3.74 -10.61 4.34
CA GLN A 20 -2.52 -9.81 4.32
C GLN A 20 -2.83 -8.61 3.43
N SER A 21 -3.26 -7.50 4.04
CA SER A 21 -3.31 -6.19 3.39
C SER A 21 -2.21 -5.31 3.96
N GLY A 22 -1.89 -4.16 3.34
CA GLY A 22 -0.89 -3.24 3.90
C GLY A 22 -1.22 -2.79 5.32
N LYS A 23 -2.50 -2.79 5.72
CA LYS A 23 -2.94 -2.60 7.11
C LYS A 23 -2.33 -3.62 8.07
N SER A 24 -2.23 -4.88 7.66
CA SER A 24 -1.68 -5.95 8.52
C SER A 24 -0.18 -5.77 8.76
N ILE A 25 0.56 -5.35 7.73
CA ILE A 25 1.97 -4.96 7.84
C ILE A 25 2.08 -3.78 8.81
N TYR A 26 1.30 -2.72 8.60
CA TYR A 26 1.29 -1.57 9.50
C TYR A 26 1.06 -1.96 10.96
N GLN A 27 0.01 -2.73 11.25
CA GLN A 27 -0.31 -3.16 12.61
C GLN A 27 0.79 -4.01 13.26
N LYS A 28 1.56 -4.77 12.48
CA LYS A 28 2.66 -5.60 12.97
C LYS A 28 3.89 -4.77 13.38
N TYR A 29 4.13 -3.66 12.69
CA TYR A 29 5.35 -2.86 12.86
C TYR A 29 5.13 -1.52 13.59
N SER A 30 3.89 -1.00 13.66
CA SER A 30 3.63 0.36 14.18
C SER A 30 4.03 0.59 15.62
N ASP A 31 4.05 -0.46 16.44
CA ASP A 31 4.39 -0.37 17.87
C ASP A 31 5.83 -0.82 18.17
N ARG A 32 6.65 -1.07 17.14
CA ARG A 32 8.05 -1.49 17.30
C ARG A 32 8.94 -0.30 17.62
N GLU A 33 9.99 -0.52 18.40
CA GLU A 33 11.01 0.50 18.64
C GLU A 33 11.75 0.86 17.34
N LYS A 34 12.08 2.15 17.18
CA LYS A 34 12.76 2.70 16.00
C LYS A 34 11.99 2.50 14.69
N VAL A 35 10.67 2.53 14.78
CA VAL A 35 9.76 2.60 13.64
C VAL A 35 8.95 3.88 13.72
N SER A 36 8.95 4.64 12.63
CA SER A 36 7.99 5.72 12.41
C SER A 36 6.80 5.15 11.65
N ALA A 37 5.59 5.33 12.19
CA ALA A 37 4.38 4.76 11.64
C ALA A 37 3.28 5.82 11.52
N VAL A 38 2.72 5.98 10.32
CA VAL A 38 1.63 6.92 10.06
C VAL A 38 0.46 6.20 9.40
N TYR A 39 -0.74 6.41 9.93
CA TYR A 39 -1.99 5.96 9.31
C TYR A 39 -2.86 7.17 8.95
N ILE A 40 -3.26 7.26 7.68
CA ILE A 40 -4.20 8.25 7.18
C ILE A 40 -5.54 7.57 6.91
N SER A 41 -6.57 8.02 7.61
CA SER A 41 -7.93 7.47 7.50
C SER A 41 -8.74 8.09 6.36
N PRO A 42 -9.81 7.43 5.91
CA PRO A 42 -10.78 8.01 4.95
C PRO A 42 -11.33 9.36 5.38
N ALA A 43 -11.46 9.61 6.69
CA ALA A 43 -11.94 10.89 7.20
C ALA A 43 -10.97 12.02 6.87
N MET A 44 -9.67 11.76 6.97
CA MET A 44 -8.64 12.74 6.62
C MET A 44 -8.64 13.02 5.12
N PHE A 45 -8.77 12.00 4.27
CA PHE A 45 -8.88 12.19 2.81
C PHE A 45 -10.10 13.02 2.42
N ARG A 46 -11.24 12.85 3.08
CA ARG A 46 -12.43 13.69 2.84
C ARG A 46 -12.20 15.14 3.25
N ILE A 47 -11.48 15.40 4.34
CA ILE A 47 -11.12 16.75 4.75
C ILE A 47 -10.24 17.38 3.68
N ILE A 48 -9.17 16.69 3.28
CA ILE A 48 -8.24 17.12 2.22
C ILE A 48 -9.02 17.40 0.92
N GLY A 49 -9.75 16.43 0.39
CA GLY A 49 -10.50 16.58 -0.87
C GLY A 49 -11.74 17.50 -0.82
N SER A 50 -12.03 18.12 0.32
CA SER A 50 -13.07 19.16 0.45
C SER A 50 -12.49 20.57 0.54
N ILE A 51 -11.17 20.71 0.57
CA ILE A 51 -10.50 22.01 0.50
C ILE A 51 -10.56 22.49 -0.96
N PRO A 52 -11.28 23.59 -1.25
CA PRO A 52 -11.49 24.06 -2.62
C PRO A 52 -10.20 24.49 -3.33
N ASP A 53 -9.13 24.78 -2.57
CA ASP A 53 -7.85 25.32 -3.05
C ASP A 53 -6.67 24.34 -2.85
N LEU A 54 -6.90 23.02 -2.87
CA LEU A 54 -5.80 22.09 -3.19
C LEU A 54 -5.56 22.11 -4.71
N GLU A 55 -5.38 23.30 -5.24
CA GLU A 55 -4.65 23.51 -6.47
C GLU A 55 -3.20 23.19 -6.10
N VAL A 56 -2.78 21.94 -6.29
CA VAL A 56 -1.36 21.67 -6.53
C VAL A 56 -0.96 22.68 -7.60
N GLU A 57 0.10 23.44 -7.38
CA GLU A 57 0.45 24.71 -8.06
C GLU A 57 0.49 24.66 -9.61
N GLU A 58 0.21 23.51 -10.20
CA GLU A 58 -0.06 23.29 -11.62
C GLU A 58 -1.58 23.19 -11.87
N GLU A 59 -2.14 24.31 -12.33
CA GLU A 59 -3.50 24.42 -12.87
C GLU A 59 -3.88 23.17 -13.69
N SER A 60 -4.85 22.37 -13.20
CA SER A 60 -5.82 21.53 -13.99
C SER A 60 -6.04 20.08 -13.52
N VAL A 61 -5.23 19.52 -12.62
CA VAL A 61 -5.39 18.09 -12.25
C VAL A 61 -6.43 17.89 -11.14
N ASN A 62 -7.62 17.40 -11.52
CA ASN A 62 -8.67 17.10 -10.55
C ASN A 62 -8.45 15.74 -9.85
N LEU A 63 -7.83 15.76 -8.67
CA LEU A 63 -7.57 14.58 -7.84
C LEU A 63 -8.73 14.16 -6.95
N THR A 64 -9.79 14.96 -6.89
CA THR A 64 -10.91 14.75 -5.97
C THR A 64 -11.57 13.37 -6.10
N PRO A 65 -11.83 12.83 -7.31
CA PRO A 65 -12.40 11.49 -7.47
C PRO A 65 -11.51 10.40 -6.85
N ILE A 66 -10.20 10.48 -7.08
CA ILE A 66 -9.22 9.53 -6.55
C ILE A 66 -9.16 9.63 -5.03
N ILE A 67 -8.97 10.83 -4.48
CA ILE A 67 -8.89 11.05 -3.03
C ILE A 67 -10.14 10.53 -2.30
N LYS A 68 -11.34 10.74 -2.87
CA LYS A 68 -12.60 10.25 -2.29
C LYS A 68 -12.72 8.73 -2.29
N SER A 69 -12.02 8.04 -3.20
CA SER A 69 -12.03 6.58 -3.30
C SER A 69 -11.03 5.88 -2.39
N LEU A 70 -10.14 6.63 -1.72
CA LEU A 70 -9.15 6.10 -0.80
C LEU A 70 -9.79 5.60 0.51
N LYS A 71 -9.42 4.38 0.89
CA LYS A 71 -9.91 3.67 2.09
C LYS A 71 -8.87 3.67 3.23
N GLY A 72 -7.62 3.96 2.95
CA GLY A 72 -6.58 4.12 3.96
C GLY A 72 -5.20 4.27 3.33
N MET A 73 -4.30 4.95 4.04
CA MET A 73 -2.87 4.94 3.70
C MET A 73 -2.08 4.60 4.95
N TYR A 74 -1.11 3.71 4.77
CA TYR A 74 -0.27 3.15 5.82
C TYR A 74 1.17 3.37 5.45
N ILE A 75 1.91 4.07 6.31
CA ILE A 75 3.31 4.40 6.09
C ILE A 75 4.10 3.82 7.24
N ILE A 76 5.16 3.10 6.91
CA ILE A 76 6.16 2.60 7.86
C ILE A 76 7.52 3.07 7.35
N ASP A 77 8.30 3.67 8.24
CA ASP A 77 9.66 4.09 7.97
C ASP A 77 10.57 3.61 9.10
N SER A 78 11.76 3.10 8.76
CA SER A 78 12.71 2.61 9.76
C SER A 78 14.16 2.61 9.28
N GLU A 79 15.03 3.11 10.15
CA GLU A 79 16.50 2.99 10.02
C GLU A 79 17.06 1.72 10.69
N ASN A 80 16.20 0.88 11.29
CA ASN A 80 16.65 -0.31 12.01
C ASN A 80 16.92 -1.47 11.02
N PRO A 81 18.16 -2.00 10.94
CA PRO A 81 18.52 -3.03 9.97
C PRO A 81 17.72 -4.33 10.11
N ASP A 82 17.37 -4.72 11.34
CA ASP A 82 16.60 -5.94 11.59
C ASP A 82 15.16 -5.78 11.08
N ILE A 83 14.53 -4.63 11.39
CA ILE A 83 13.18 -4.30 10.89
C ILE A 83 13.18 -4.19 9.37
N ARG A 84 14.22 -3.57 8.78
CA ARG A 84 14.38 -3.46 7.34
C ARG A 84 14.38 -4.83 6.67
N GLU A 85 15.23 -5.76 7.12
CA GLU A 85 15.30 -7.10 6.55
C GLU A 85 13.99 -7.88 6.70
N GLU A 86 13.32 -7.75 7.85
CA GLU A 86 12.00 -8.37 8.07
C GLU A 86 10.93 -7.79 7.15
N LEU A 87 10.89 -6.47 7.00
CA LEU A 87 9.87 -5.76 6.24
C LEU A 87 10.04 -5.99 4.74
N ILE A 88 11.27 -6.05 4.22
CA ILE A 88 11.54 -6.47 2.83
C ILE A 88 10.92 -7.84 2.55
N LYS A 89 11.21 -8.84 3.40
CA LYS A 89 10.70 -10.21 3.23
C LYS A 89 9.18 -10.27 3.31
N GLU A 90 8.58 -9.51 4.22
CA GLU A 90 7.12 -9.47 4.38
C GLU A 90 6.45 -8.80 3.18
N VAL A 91 7.01 -7.69 2.67
CA VAL A 91 6.49 -7.00 1.49
C VAL A 91 6.64 -7.87 0.24
N GLU A 92 7.79 -8.53 0.05
CA GLU A 92 8.00 -9.45 -1.07
C GLU A 92 6.98 -10.58 -1.05
N LYS A 93 6.74 -11.19 0.11
CA LYS A 93 5.70 -12.21 0.26
C LYS A 93 4.29 -11.66 -0.01
N PHE A 94 4.02 -10.44 0.41
CA PHE A 94 2.73 -9.78 0.24
C PHE A 94 2.43 -9.51 -1.24
N VAL A 95 3.42 -9.04 -2.01
CA VAL A 95 3.27 -8.74 -3.44
C VAL A 95 3.51 -9.94 -4.36
N ASP A 96 4.08 -11.04 -3.87
CA ASP A 96 4.27 -12.29 -4.65
C ASP A 96 2.96 -13.02 -4.98
N SER A 97 1.82 -12.56 -4.45
CA SER A 97 0.52 -13.12 -4.84
C SER A 97 0.16 -12.71 -6.27
N SER A 98 -0.54 -13.58 -7.01
CA SER A 98 -0.88 -13.36 -8.43
C SER A 98 -1.83 -12.17 -8.70
N GLU A 99 -2.21 -11.42 -7.67
CA GLU A 99 -3.09 -10.26 -7.77
C GLU A 99 -2.32 -8.93 -7.91
N TYR A 100 -1.03 -8.91 -7.55
CA TYR A 100 -0.20 -7.70 -7.65
C TYR A 100 0.60 -7.68 -8.95
N GLU A 101 0.63 -6.50 -9.58
CA GLU A 101 1.40 -6.20 -10.77
C GLU A 101 2.47 -5.16 -10.44
N LEU A 102 3.72 -5.43 -10.82
CA LEU A 102 4.81 -4.45 -10.73
C LEU A 102 4.59 -3.35 -11.78
N LEU A 103 4.43 -2.12 -11.31
CA LEU A 103 4.26 -0.94 -12.18
C LEU A 103 5.58 -0.26 -12.51
N MET A 104 6.44 -0.14 -11.51
CA MET A 104 7.70 0.60 -11.63
C MET A 104 8.76 -0.05 -10.74
N GLU A 105 9.97 -0.16 -11.28
CA GLU A 105 11.18 -0.44 -10.52
C GLU A 105 12.25 0.58 -10.92
N ALA A 106 12.79 1.28 -9.93
CA ALA A 106 13.92 2.19 -10.08
C ALA A 106 15.05 1.74 -9.17
N LYS A 107 16.29 1.81 -9.67
CA LYS A 107 17.51 1.43 -8.95
C LYS A 107 18.57 2.48 -9.19
N GLU A 108 19.03 3.13 -8.13
CA GLU A 108 20.00 4.23 -8.19
C GLU A 108 20.88 4.19 -6.94
N ASP A 109 22.21 4.18 -7.09
CA ASP A 109 23.19 4.33 -6.00
C ASP A 109 22.94 3.56 -4.68
N GLY A 110 22.36 2.36 -4.75
CA GLY A 110 22.06 1.52 -3.58
C GLY A 110 20.63 1.67 -3.03
N GLU A 111 19.85 2.56 -3.61
CA GLU A 111 18.39 2.66 -3.46
C GLU A 111 17.69 1.74 -4.46
N THR A 112 16.62 1.08 -4.02
CA THR A 112 15.68 0.38 -4.88
C THR A 112 14.26 0.75 -4.50
N VAL A 113 13.55 1.38 -5.44
CA VAL A 113 12.13 1.70 -5.31
C VAL A 113 11.32 0.77 -6.19
N ARG A 114 10.32 0.10 -5.60
CA ARG A 114 9.35 -0.74 -6.32
C ARG A 114 7.94 -0.26 -5.99
N ILE A 115 7.14 -0.05 -7.03
CA ILE A 115 5.70 0.27 -6.93
C ILE A 115 4.89 -0.86 -7.57
N PHE A 116 3.92 -1.34 -6.83
CA PHE A 116 2.98 -2.38 -7.23
C PHE A 116 1.55 -1.85 -7.18
N THR A 117 0.67 -2.45 -7.98
CA THR A 117 -0.77 -2.23 -7.91
C THR A 117 -1.51 -3.56 -7.94
N PHE A 118 -2.78 -3.57 -7.53
CA PHE A 118 -3.65 -4.72 -7.63
C PHE A 118 -5.07 -4.25 -7.93
N GLY A 119 -5.83 -5.07 -8.64
CA GLY A 119 -7.15 -4.67 -9.12
C GLY A 119 -7.66 -5.55 -10.23
N ASN A 120 -8.53 -4.99 -11.06
CA ASN A 120 -9.01 -5.59 -12.29
C ASN A 120 -9.04 -4.51 -13.40
N GLU A 121 -9.53 -4.87 -14.58
CA GLU A 121 -9.57 -3.97 -15.74
C GLU A 121 -10.33 -2.66 -15.51
N GLN A 122 -11.31 -2.64 -14.59
CA GLN A 122 -12.15 -1.46 -14.32
C GLN A 122 -11.76 -0.71 -13.05
N THR A 123 -11.08 -1.39 -12.12
CA THR A 123 -10.89 -0.90 -10.76
C THR A 123 -9.49 -1.19 -10.26
N VAL A 124 -8.81 -0.14 -9.80
CA VAL A 124 -7.56 -0.25 -9.05
C VAL A 124 -7.89 -0.24 -7.55
N LYS A 125 -7.50 -1.29 -6.84
CA LYS A 125 -7.81 -1.45 -5.41
C LYS A 125 -6.74 -0.85 -4.49
N GLY A 126 -5.57 -0.53 -5.02
CA GLY A 126 -4.53 0.12 -4.23
C GLY A 126 -3.17 0.10 -4.87
N PHE A 127 -2.22 0.67 -4.14
CA PHE A 127 -0.82 0.72 -4.49
C PHE A 127 0.03 0.33 -3.29
N VAL A 128 1.14 -0.33 -3.57
CA VAL A 128 2.16 -0.68 -2.57
C VAL A 128 3.49 -0.15 -3.09
N MET A 129 4.18 0.63 -2.27
CA MET A 129 5.51 1.12 -2.55
C MET A 129 6.45 0.64 -1.47
N ILE A 130 7.64 0.20 -1.89
CA ILE A 130 8.76 -0.05 -1.01
C ILE A 130 9.99 0.63 -1.59
N ALA A 131 10.59 1.52 -0.81
CA ALA A 131 11.88 2.13 -1.07
C ALA A 131 12.89 1.53 -0.09
N VAL A 132 13.95 0.92 -0.61
CA VAL A 132 14.99 0.26 0.18
C VAL A 132 16.30 0.97 -0.08
N GLU A 133 16.88 1.53 0.98
CA GLU A 133 18.19 2.15 0.98
C GLU A 133 19.16 1.37 1.89
N PRO A 134 20.47 1.68 1.86
CA PRO A 134 21.44 1.00 2.71
C PRO A 134 21.16 1.16 4.21
N THR A 135 20.64 2.32 4.61
CA THR A 135 20.42 2.69 6.02
C THR A 135 18.96 2.76 6.41
N GLU A 136 18.06 2.96 5.46
CA GLU A 136 16.64 3.17 5.71
C GLU A 136 15.74 2.34 4.80
N LEU A 137 14.49 2.21 5.20
CA LEU A 137 13.45 1.66 4.36
C LEU A 137 12.15 2.36 4.66
N THR A 138 11.45 2.70 3.57
CA THR A 138 10.10 3.23 3.61
C THR A 138 9.16 2.27 2.90
N PHE A 139 8.08 1.93 3.58
CA PHE A 139 6.95 1.20 3.05
C PHE A 139 5.72 2.11 3.05
N ILE A 140 5.03 2.18 1.92
CA ILE A 140 3.75 2.87 1.80
C ILE A 140 2.74 1.93 1.16
N CYS A 141 1.57 1.78 1.78
CA CYS A 141 0.43 1.11 1.17
C CYS A 141 -0.76 2.04 1.16
N ILE A 142 -1.40 2.13 0.00
CA ILE A 142 -2.63 2.90 -0.22
C ILE A 142 -3.71 1.90 -0.60
N ASP A 143 -4.73 1.79 0.24
CA ASP A 143 -5.94 1.00 -0.02
C ASP A 143 -7.03 1.93 -0.57
N GLY A 144 -7.78 1.47 -1.58
CA GLY A 144 -8.84 2.24 -2.19
C GLY A 144 -9.75 1.42 -3.10
N GLU A 145 -10.58 2.11 -3.87
CA GLU A 145 -11.37 1.51 -4.95
C GLU A 145 -11.54 2.54 -6.06
N MET A 146 -10.45 2.76 -6.79
CA MET A 146 -10.32 3.80 -7.80
C MET A 146 -10.81 3.28 -9.15
N ASN A 147 -11.57 4.09 -9.88
CA ASN A 147 -11.91 3.79 -11.27
C ASN A 147 -10.65 3.90 -12.13
N ARG A 148 -10.38 2.90 -12.97
CA ARG A 148 -9.20 2.88 -13.84
C ARG A 148 -9.18 4.06 -14.81
N ASN A 149 -10.31 4.40 -15.42
CA ASN A 149 -10.40 5.51 -16.37
C ASN A 149 -10.13 6.86 -15.69
N ASP A 150 -10.60 7.04 -14.46
CA ASP A 150 -10.34 8.28 -13.70
C ASP A 150 -8.84 8.42 -13.41
N LEU A 151 -8.17 7.34 -12.99
CA LEU A 151 -6.72 7.30 -12.80
C LEU A 151 -5.96 7.62 -14.10
N ASP A 152 -6.30 6.94 -15.20
CA ASP A 152 -5.62 7.13 -16.48
C ASP A 152 -5.77 8.57 -16.99
N ASN A 153 -6.96 9.16 -16.84
CA ASN A 153 -7.21 10.56 -17.18
C ASN A 153 -6.39 11.52 -16.32
N THR A 154 -6.29 11.27 -15.01
CA THR A 154 -5.48 12.06 -14.09
C THR A 154 -3.99 11.97 -14.44
N PHE A 155 -3.45 10.78 -14.67
CA PHE A 155 -2.05 10.62 -15.07
C PHE A 155 -1.75 11.30 -16.41
N ALA A 156 -2.68 11.22 -17.36
CA ALA A 156 -2.54 11.91 -18.65
C ALA A 156 -2.57 13.45 -18.53
N GLN A 157 -3.18 14.00 -17.49
CA GLN A 157 -3.13 15.44 -17.20
C GLN A 157 -1.79 15.85 -16.57
N MET A 158 -1.24 15.03 -15.66
CA MET A 158 0.06 15.30 -15.01
C MET A 158 1.25 15.24 -15.98
N MET A 159 1.14 14.52 -17.09
CA MET A 159 2.21 14.39 -18.08
C MET A 159 2.20 15.48 -19.16
N LYS A 160 1.28 16.44 -19.10
CA LYS A 160 1.18 17.55 -20.06
C LYS A 160 1.79 18.81 -19.49
#